data_AF-A0A2A3E1U3-F1
#
_entry.id   AF-A0A2A3E1U3-F1
#
_cell.length_a   1.000
_cell.length_b   1.000
_cell.length_c   1.000
_cell.angle_alpha   90.00
_cell.angle_beta   90.00
_cell.angle_gamma   90.00
#
_symmetry.space_group_name_H-M   'P 1'
#
loop_
_entity.id
_entity.type
_entity.pdbx_description
1 polymer ?
#
loop_
_entity_poly.entity_id
_entity_poly.type
_entity_poly.pdbx_seq_one_letter_code
_entity_poly.pdbx_strand_id
1 'polypeptide(L)'
;MSRTSTKLDSKKVRLYIICFKNENSELFTLTYGALVAQLLKDYENIEDVNKQLERMGYNMGIRLIEDFLARTGSGRCYDFRDTAEKIQTGFKIFLGITPTITNWSAAGDEFSLCFEANPLTEFVELPDHCLNLKYCNVLIGVLRGACEMVQMEIACWFVQDQLKNDNVTELRVKFIKRLEDAIPAGED
;
A
#
# COMPACT_ATOMS: atom_id res chain seq x y z
N MET A 1 -24.78 -28.33 27.73
CA MET A 1 -24.53 -27.77 26.38
C MET A 1 -24.03 -26.34 26.57
N SER A 2 -22.72 -26.20 26.73
CA SER A 2 -22.10 -24.94 27.15
C SER A 2 -21.45 -24.30 25.94
N ARG A 3 -21.98 -23.15 25.50
CA ARG A 3 -21.35 -22.28 24.50
C ARG A 3 -20.13 -21.62 25.14
N THR A 4 -18.94 -22.09 24.80
CA THR A 4 -17.70 -21.43 25.20
C THR A 4 -17.43 -20.30 24.21
N SER A 5 -17.77 -19.08 24.63
CA SER A 5 -17.35 -17.85 23.98
C SER A 5 -15.84 -17.71 24.19
N THR A 6 -15.06 -17.90 23.13
CA THR A 6 -13.61 -17.72 23.14
C THR A 6 -13.32 -16.22 23.13
N LYS A 7 -13.28 -15.61 24.32
CA LYS A 7 -12.74 -14.26 24.49
C LYS A 7 -11.30 -14.24 23.97
N LEU A 8 -11.07 -13.49 22.90
CA LEU A 8 -9.75 -13.13 22.42
C LEU A 8 -9.02 -12.42 23.58
N ASP A 9 -7.95 -13.04 24.09
CA ASP A 9 -7.23 -12.53 25.25
C ASP A 9 -6.44 -11.27 24.87
N SER A 10 -7.00 -10.10 25.21
CA SER A 10 -6.42 -8.76 25.03
C SER A 10 -5.00 -8.58 25.60
N LYS A 11 -4.47 -9.56 26.34
CA LYS A 11 -3.11 -9.51 26.90
C LYS A 11 -2.01 -9.93 25.91
N LYS A 12 -2.32 -10.66 24.83
CA LYS A 12 -1.28 -11.15 23.89
C LYS A 12 -0.87 -10.14 22.80
N VAL A 13 -1.65 -9.07 22.60
CA VAL A 13 -1.41 -8.04 21.57
C VAL A 13 -0.55 -6.86 22.10
N ARG A 14 0.13 -7.03 23.26
CA ARG A 14 0.78 -5.92 23.98
C ARG A 14 2.31 -5.90 23.92
N LEU A 15 2.98 -6.78 23.17
CA LEU A 15 4.42 -7.03 23.38
C LEU A 15 5.37 -6.88 22.18
N TYR A 16 4.97 -6.24 21.08
CA TYR A 16 5.89 -5.96 19.95
C TYR A 16 6.11 -4.46 19.69
N ILE A 17 5.82 -3.60 20.66
CA ILE A 17 6.10 -2.15 20.56
C ILE A 17 7.31 -1.82 21.44
N ILE A 18 8.51 -2.24 21.04
CA ILE A 18 9.76 -1.69 21.57
C ILE A 18 10.83 -1.69 20.47
N CYS A 19 11.17 -0.54 19.90
CA CYS A 19 12.48 0.11 20.09
C CYS A 19 12.49 1.46 19.34
N PHE A 20 13.09 2.47 19.98
CA PHE A 20 13.07 3.87 19.57
C PHE A 20 14.53 4.28 19.27
N LYS A 21 14.92 4.48 17.99
CA LYS A 21 16.02 5.37 17.55
C LYS A 21 16.29 5.41 16.01
N ASN A 22 15.47 6.15 15.25
CA ASN A 22 15.83 6.97 14.08
C ASN A 22 14.61 7.82 13.62
N GLU A 23 14.71 9.15 13.69
CA GLU A 23 13.58 10.02 14.08
C GLU A 23 12.37 10.16 13.11
N ASN A 24 12.42 9.68 11.85
CA ASN A 24 11.27 9.84 10.93
C ASN A 24 10.71 8.53 10.33
N SER A 25 11.55 7.59 9.89
CA SER A 25 11.03 6.33 9.30
C SER A 25 10.53 5.36 10.38
N GLU A 26 11.22 5.27 11.52
CA GLU A 26 10.79 4.39 12.62
C GLU A 26 9.49 4.88 13.24
N LEU A 27 9.31 6.19 13.37
CA LEU A 27 8.06 6.75 13.85
C LEU A 27 6.90 6.36 12.93
N PHE A 28 7.11 6.40 11.61
CA PHE A 28 6.12 5.97 10.64
C PHE A 28 5.81 4.47 10.75
N THR A 29 6.85 3.62 10.80
CA THR A 29 6.70 2.17 10.94
C THR A 29 5.98 1.78 12.23
N LEU A 30 6.33 2.39 13.36
CA LEU A 30 5.68 2.14 14.65
C LEU A 30 4.23 2.64 14.68
N THR A 31 3.97 3.81 14.11
CA THR A 31 2.61 4.36 14.01
C THR A 31 1.73 3.48 13.11
N TYR A 32 2.28 3.01 11.99
CA TYR A 32 1.61 2.08 11.10
C TYR A 32 1.34 0.73 11.79
N GLY A 33 2.33 0.19 12.50
CA GLY A 33 2.16 -1.02 13.31
C GLY A 33 1.07 -0.89 14.38
N ALA A 34 1.02 0.25 15.08
CA ALA A 34 -0.03 0.54 16.05
C ALA A 34 -1.42 0.63 15.38
N LEU A 35 -1.51 1.26 14.21
CA LEU A 35 -2.73 1.32 13.41
C LEU A 35 -3.22 -0.07 13.03
N VAL A 36 -2.36 -0.91 12.46
CA VAL A 36 -2.71 -2.28 12.06
C VAL A 36 -3.13 -3.11 13.28
N ALA A 37 -2.40 -3.00 14.40
CA ALA A 37 -2.75 -3.69 15.63
C ALA A 37 -4.09 -3.24 16.21
N GLN A 38 -4.46 -1.96 16.03
CA GLN A 38 -5.76 -1.44 16.42
C GLN A 38 -6.86 -1.99 15.51
N LEU A 39 -6.68 -1.99 14.19
CA LEU A 39 -7.63 -2.59 13.25
C LEU A 39 -7.86 -4.09 13.51
N LEU A 40 -6.80 -4.85 13.83
CA LEU A 40 -6.94 -6.26 14.19
C LEU A 40 -7.72 -6.50 15.49
N LYS A 41 -7.84 -5.50 16.37
CA LYS A 41 -8.67 -5.59 17.58
C LYS A 41 -10.12 -5.19 17.30
N ASP A 42 -10.31 -4.22 16.41
CA ASP A 42 -11.62 -3.64 16.12
C ASP A 42 -12.43 -4.49 15.13
N TYR A 43 -11.77 -5.33 14.33
CA TYR A 43 -12.40 -6.20 13.34
C TYR A 43 -12.21 -7.69 13.70
N GLU A 44 -13.27 -8.48 13.53
CA GLU A 44 -13.22 -9.93 13.74
C GLU A 44 -12.61 -10.67 12.52
N ASN A 45 -12.76 -10.11 11.31
CA ASN A 45 -12.29 -10.70 10.06
C ASN A 45 -11.11 -9.92 9.46
N ILE A 46 -10.04 -10.64 9.12
CA ILE A 46 -8.82 -10.11 8.49
C ILE A 46 -9.11 -9.54 7.10
N GLU A 47 -10.10 -10.07 6.37
CA GLU A 47 -10.48 -9.52 5.08
C GLU A 47 -10.99 -8.08 5.20
N ASP A 48 -11.72 -7.77 6.26
CA ASP A 48 -12.23 -6.42 6.49
C ASP A 48 -11.10 -5.48 6.92
N VAL A 49 -10.12 -5.97 7.68
CA VAL A 49 -8.87 -5.23 7.96
C VAL A 49 -8.14 -4.89 6.66
N ASN A 50 -7.99 -5.85 5.75
CA ASN A 50 -7.35 -5.63 4.45
C ASN A 50 -8.09 -4.55 3.64
N LYS A 51 -9.43 -4.61 3.58
CA LYS A 51 -10.24 -3.59 2.90
C LYS A 51 -10.10 -2.21 3.53
N GLN A 52 -10.04 -2.12 4.86
CA GLN A 52 -9.85 -0.84 5.54
C GLN A 52 -8.46 -0.26 5.28
N LEU A 53 -7.41 -1.07 5.34
CA LEU A 53 -6.05 -0.61 5.02
C LEU A 53 -5.95 -0.06 3.61
N GLU A 54 -6.56 -0.74 2.63
CA GLU A 54 -6.63 -0.25 1.25
C GLU A 54 -7.40 1.06 1.15
N ARG A 55 -8.58 1.15 1.79
CA ARG A 55 -9.39 2.37 1.79
C ARG A 55 -8.66 3.57 2.41
N MET A 56 -7.94 3.34 3.51
CA MET A 56 -7.10 4.36 4.13
C MET A 56 -6.00 4.80 3.17
N GLY A 57 -5.32 3.85 2.54
CA GLY A 57 -4.32 4.11 1.50
C GLY A 57 -4.86 4.94 0.35
N TYR A 58 -6.05 4.59 -0.15
CA TYR A 58 -6.71 5.29 -1.25
C TYR A 58 -6.96 6.76 -0.95
N ASN A 59 -7.52 7.06 0.23
CA ASN A 59 -7.74 8.45 0.66
C ASN A 59 -6.43 9.23 0.84
N MET A 60 -5.36 8.57 1.27
CA MET A 60 -4.03 9.18 1.32
C MET A 60 -3.49 9.44 -0.09
N GLY A 61 -3.62 8.49 -1.01
CA GLY A 61 -3.15 8.60 -2.40
C GLY A 61 -3.76 9.79 -3.14
N ILE A 62 -5.07 10.00 -2.99
CA ILE A 62 -5.78 11.16 -3.59
C ILE A 62 -5.17 12.49 -3.12
N ARG A 63 -4.71 12.58 -1.87
CA ARG A 63 -4.11 13.80 -1.32
C ARG A 63 -2.61 13.93 -1.63
N LEU A 64 -1.89 12.81 -1.63
CA LEU A 64 -0.45 12.77 -1.82
C LEU A 64 -0.01 13.16 -3.24
N ILE A 65 -0.87 12.90 -4.23
CA ILE A 65 -0.56 13.19 -5.63
C ILE A 65 -0.31 14.69 -5.88
N GLU A 66 -1.04 15.58 -5.21
CA GLU A 66 -0.84 17.03 -5.36
C GLU A 66 0.56 17.45 -4.87
N ASP A 67 1.00 16.95 -3.71
CA ASP A 67 2.36 17.19 -3.20
C ASP A 67 3.43 16.60 -4.14
N PHE A 68 3.19 15.40 -4.67
CA PHE A 68 4.10 14.76 -5.62
C PHE A 68 4.28 15.59 -6.90
N LEU A 69 3.18 16.07 -7.48
CA LEU A 69 3.21 16.90 -8.68
C LEU A 69 3.88 18.25 -8.42
N ALA A 70 3.59 18.88 -7.27
CA ALA A 70 4.21 20.15 -6.88
C ALA A 70 5.73 20.03 -6.67
N ARG A 71 6.20 18.93 -6.08
CA ARG A 71 7.63 18.70 -5.79
C ARG A 71 8.44 18.27 -7.01
N THR A 72 7.84 17.51 -7.91
CA THR A 72 8.55 16.96 -9.08
C THR A 72 8.40 17.80 -10.35
N GLY A 73 7.41 18.69 -10.41
CA GLY A 73 7.05 19.41 -11.63
C GLY A 73 6.63 18.47 -12.77
N SER A 74 6.21 17.24 -12.44
CA SER A 74 5.85 16.24 -13.45
C SER A 74 4.58 16.64 -14.18
N GLY A 75 4.60 16.56 -15.51
CA GLY A 75 3.41 16.71 -16.34
C GLY A 75 2.58 15.43 -16.44
N ARG A 76 1.58 15.42 -17.33
CA ARG A 76 0.81 14.21 -17.64
C ARG A 76 1.73 13.12 -18.18
N CYS A 77 1.52 11.88 -17.72
CA CYS A 77 2.22 10.71 -18.24
C CYS A 77 1.68 10.33 -19.63
N TYR A 78 2.59 10.00 -20.56
CA TYR A 78 2.22 9.63 -21.93
C TYR A 78 1.92 8.14 -22.07
N ASP A 79 2.76 7.30 -21.45
CA ASP A 79 2.60 5.85 -21.43
C ASP A 79 2.70 5.31 -20.00
N PHE A 80 2.40 4.01 -19.85
CA PHE A 80 2.42 3.38 -18.53
C PHE A 80 3.85 3.15 -18.00
N ARG A 81 4.86 3.19 -18.86
CA ARG A 81 6.28 3.08 -18.48
C ARG A 81 6.74 4.34 -17.76
N ASP A 82 6.42 5.51 -18.30
CA ASP A 82 6.62 6.81 -17.64
C ASP A 82 5.89 6.81 -16.28
N THR A 83 4.65 6.32 -16.22
CA THR A 83 3.93 6.18 -14.94
C THR A 83 4.68 5.29 -13.94
N ALA A 84 5.25 4.17 -14.37
CA ALA A 84 6.03 3.30 -13.50
C ALA A 84 7.28 4.00 -12.92
N GLU A 85 8.00 4.77 -13.75
CA GLU A 85 9.15 5.57 -13.30
C GLU A 85 8.74 6.69 -12.30
N LYS A 86 7.59 7.33 -12.53
CA LYS A 86 7.03 8.30 -11.58
C LYS A 86 6.63 7.65 -10.27
N ILE A 87 6.03 6.45 -10.30
CA ILE A 87 5.72 5.68 -9.10
C ILE A 87 7.01 5.35 -8.33
N GLN A 88 8.05 4.85 -9.00
CA GLN A 88 9.34 4.59 -8.37
C GLN A 88 9.95 5.86 -7.73
N THR A 89 9.83 7.01 -8.40
CA THR A 89 10.25 8.30 -7.86
C THR A 89 9.43 8.69 -6.63
N GLY A 90 8.11 8.44 -6.64
CA GLY A 90 7.23 8.67 -5.51
C GLY A 90 7.62 7.85 -4.28
N PHE A 91 7.93 6.57 -4.46
CA PHE A 91 8.45 5.71 -3.39
C PHE A 91 9.74 6.27 -2.78
N LYS A 92 10.65 6.78 -3.61
CA LYS A 92 11.90 7.39 -3.14
C LYS A 92 11.65 8.66 -2.34
N ILE A 93 10.70 9.47 -2.77
CA ILE A 93 10.35 10.75 -2.15
C ILE A 93 9.64 10.56 -0.79
N PHE A 94 8.70 9.63 -0.70
CA PHE A 94 7.83 9.47 0.47
C PHE A 94 8.30 8.41 1.46
N LEU A 95 8.87 7.31 0.98
CA LEU A 95 9.32 6.19 1.83
C LEU A 95 10.84 6.04 1.86
N GLY A 96 11.59 6.81 1.05
CA GLY A 96 13.05 6.70 0.97
C GLY A 96 13.55 5.44 0.26
N ILE A 97 12.66 4.67 -0.37
CA ILE A 97 12.99 3.41 -1.05
C ILE A 97 12.84 3.53 -2.55
N THR A 98 13.66 2.79 -3.31
CA THR A 98 13.57 2.76 -4.78
C THR A 98 13.26 1.32 -5.20
N PRO A 99 11.97 0.95 -5.38
CA PRO A 99 11.62 -0.39 -5.82
C PRO A 99 12.14 -0.65 -7.23
N THR A 100 12.52 -1.89 -7.53
CA THR A 100 12.92 -2.28 -8.88
C THR A 100 11.66 -2.58 -9.70
N ILE A 101 11.57 -2.00 -10.90
CA ILE A 101 10.46 -2.25 -11.82
C ILE A 101 10.86 -3.42 -12.73
N THR A 102 10.08 -4.50 -12.70
CA THR A 102 10.38 -5.73 -13.44
C THR A 102 9.12 -6.35 -14.06
N ASN A 103 9.25 -7.50 -14.72
CA ASN A 103 8.14 -8.34 -15.20
C ASN A 103 7.10 -7.62 -16.07
N TRP A 104 7.52 -6.72 -16.96
CA TRP A 104 6.61 -6.06 -17.89
C TRP A 104 5.83 -7.06 -18.74
N SER A 105 4.51 -6.85 -18.89
CA SER A 105 3.71 -7.59 -19.87
C SER A 105 4.14 -7.24 -21.29
N ALA A 106 3.93 -8.17 -22.23
CA ALA A 106 4.21 -7.92 -23.65
C ALA A 106 3.40 -6.75 -24.22
N ALA A 107 2.19 -6.51 -23.69
CA ALA A 107 1.34 -5.38 -24.06
C ALA A 107 1.77 -4.06 -23.40
N GLY A 108 2.68 -4.08 -22.41
CA GLY A 108 3.14 -2.89 -21.70
C GLY A 108 2.09 -2.29 -20.75
N ASP A 109 1.05 -3.04 -20.41
CA ASP A 109 -0.07 -2.66 -19.55
C ASP A 109 0.07 -3.19 -18.11
N GLU A 110 1.11 -3.97 -17.81
CA GLU A 110 1.37 -4.48 -16.47
C GLU A 110 2.86 -4.49 -16.16
N PHE A 111 3.21 -4.24 -14.90
CA PHE A 111 4.57 -4.38 -14.38
C PHE A 111 4.54 -4.79 -12.90
N SER A 112 5.69 -5.23 -12.40
CA SER A 112 5.89 -5.56 -10.99
C SER A 112 6.83 -4.55 -10.33
N LEU A 113 6.48 -4.14 -9.10
CA LEU A 113 7.33 -3.40 -8.18
C LEU A 113 7.90 -4.38 -7.16
N CYS A 114 9.21 -4.58 -7.19
CA CYS A 114 9.91 -5.44 -6.25
C CYS A 114 10.62 -4.60 -5.20
N PHE A 115 10.38 -4.91 -3.94
CA PHE A 115 11.01 -4.27 -2.79
C PHE A 115 11.98 -5.26 -2.16
N GLU A 116 13.28 -4.96 -2.22
CA GLU A 116 14.32 -5.75 -1.56
C GLU A 116 14.32 -5.51 -0.04
N ALA A 117 14.18 -4.24 0.35
CA ALA A 117 14.02 -3.82 1.74
C ALA A 117 12.75 -2.97 1.86
N ASN A 118 11.83 -3.41 2.71
CA ASN A 118 10.61 -2.67 3.01
C ASN A 118 10.68 -2.11 4.45
N PRO A 119 10.82 -0.78 4.63
CA PRO A 119 10.97 -0.17 5.95
C PRO A 119 9.74 -0.36 6.84
N LEU A 120 8.58 -0.70 6.25
CA LEU A 120 7.35 -0.95 7.00
C LEU A 120 7.34 -2.30 7.70
N THR A 121 8.15 -3.25 7.23
CA THR A 121 8.13 -4.64 7.70
C THR A 121 9.35 -5.00 8.54
N GLU A 122 10.29 -4.08 8.73
CA GLU A 122 11.57 -4.31 9.42
C GLU A 122 11.41 -4.87 10.85
N PHE A 123 10.35 -4.49 11.55
CA PHE A 123 10.08 -4.91 12.94
C PHE A 123 8.78 -5.70 13.10
N VAL A 124 8.29 -6.30 12.01
CA VAL A 124 6.97 -6.92 11.97
C VAL A 124 7.12 -8.42 11.77
N GLU A 125 6.57 -9.18 12.71
CA GLU A 125 6.36 -10.63 12.56
C GLU A 125 4.87 -10.91 12.62
N LEU A 126 4.36 -11.62 11.60
CA LEU A 126 2.96 -12.00 11.55
C LEU A 126 2.73 -13.32 12.32
N PRO A 127 1.80 -13.35 13.28
CA PRO A 127 1.38 -14.62 13.88
C PRO A 127 0.69 -15.54 12.87
N ASP A 128 0.74 -16.86 13.08
CA ASP A 128 0.14 -17.88 12.18
C ASP A 128 -1.37 -17.67 11.92
N HIS A 129 -2.10 -17.11 12.88
CA HIS A 129 -3.52 -16.82 12.74
C HIS A 129 -3.82 -15.60 11.84
N CYS A 130 -2.79 -14.82 11.49
CA CYS A 130 -2.88 -13.60 10.69
C CYS A 130 -2.28 -13.75 9.27
N LEU A 131 -2.03 -14.96 8.78
CA LEU A 131 -1.41 -15.19 7.47
C LEU A 131 -2.19 -14.59 6.28
N ASN A 132 -3.51 -14.40 6.44
CA ASN A 132 -4.36 -13.76 5.44
C ASN A 132 -4.23 -12.23 5.42
N LEU A 133 -3.54 -11.64 6.40
CA LEU A 133 -3.31 -10.20 6.46
C LEU A 133 -2.34 -9.82 5.34
N LYS A 134 -2.66 -8.73 4.65
CA LYS A 134 -1.75 -8.05 3.73
C LYS A 134 -1.25 -6.84 4.47
N TYR A 135 -0.14 -6.99 5.21
CA TYR A 135 0.30 -5.95 6.14
C TYR A 135 0.51 -4.62 5.43
N CYS A 136 1.06 -4.62 4.21
CA CYS A 136 1.29 -3.41 3.42
C CYS A 136 0.13 -3.06 2.45
N ASN A 137 -1.11 -3.52 2.68
CA ASN A 137 -2.25 -3.22 1.79
C ASN A 137 -2.54 -1.73 1.64
N VAL A 138 -2.06 -0.90 2.57
CA VAL A 138 -2.10 0.56 2.45
C VAL A 138 -1.40 1.07 1.19
N LEU A 139 -0.29 0.43 0.77
CA LEU A 139 0.47 0.83 -0.41
C LEU A 139 -0.35 0.65 -1.70
N ILE A 140 -1.11 -0.44 -1.77
CA ILE A 140 -2.04 -0.71 -2.88
C ILE A 140 -3.06 0.43 -2.96
N GLY A 141 -3.65 0.79 -1.83
CA GLY A 141 -4.58 1.91 -1.75
C GLY A 141 -3.96 3.22 -2.26
N VAL A 142 -2.78 3.57 -1.77
CA VAL A 142 -2.08 4.82 -2.16
C VAL A 142 -1.86 4.86 -3.67
N LEU A 143 -1.37 3.77 -4.27
CA LEU A 143 -1.15 3.69 -5.71
C LEU A 143 -2.46 3.90 -6.47
N ARG A 144 -3.53 3.20 -6.08
CA ARG A 144 -4.84 3.35 -6.73
C ARG A 144 -5.35 4.79 -6.65
N GLY A 145 -5.34 5.38 -5.46
CA GLY A 145 -5.85 6.74 -5.26
C GLY A 145 -5.02 7.81 -5.97
N ALA A 146 -3.69 7.66 -5.98
CA ALA A 146 -2.81 8.59 -6.68
C ALA A 146 -2.97 8.51 -8.21
N CYS A 147 -3.05 7.30 -8.76
CA CYS A 147 -3.26 7.08 -10.20
C CYS A 147 -4.66 7.55 -10.65
N GLU A 148 -5.69 7.37 -9.83
CA GLU A 148 -7.05 7.81 -10.15
C GLU A 148 -7.12 9.33 -10.34
N MET A 149 -6.43 10.11 -9.49
CA MET A 149 -6.36 11.57 -9.59
C MET A 149 -5.64 12.08 -10.85
N VAL A 150 -4.84 11.23 -11.50
CA VAL A 150 -4.25 11.51 -12.82
C VAL A 150 -4.97 10.76 -13.93
N GLN A 151 -6.26 10.47 -13.73
CA GLN A 151 -7.18 9.91 -14.72
C GLN A 151 -6.77 8.49 -15.18
N MET A 152 -6.13 7.72 -14.31
CA MET A 152 -5.66 6.39 -14.62
C MET A 152 -6.23 5.37 -13.64
N GLU A 153 -7.11 4.51 -14.14
CA GLU A 153 -7.60 3.39 -13.36
C GLU A 153 -6.58 2.24 -13.44
N ILE A 154 -6.11 1.83 -12.26
CA ILE A 154 -5.19 0.71 -12.10
C ILE A 154 -5.75 -0.35 -11.16
N ALA A 155 -5.37 -1.60 -11.39
CA ALA A 155 -5.48 -2.68 -10.42
C ALA A 155 -4.09 -2.97 -9.83
N CYS A 156 -4.02 -3.19 -8.51
CA CYS A 156 -2.77 -3.48 -7.84
C CYS A 156 -2.97 -4.57 -6.78
N TRP A 157 -2.08 -5.56 -6.72
CA TRP A 157 -2.17 -6.69 -5.79
C TRP A 157 -0.79 -7.25 -5.43
N PHE A 158 -0.70 -7.91 -4.27
CA PHE A 158 0.50 -8.64 -3.87
C PHE A 158 0.64 -9.95 -4.66
N VAL A 159 1.85 -10.20 -5.15
CA VAL A 159 2.27 -11.49 -5.71
C VAL A 159 3.14 -12.24 -4.71
N GLN A 160 4.06 -11.53 -4.05
CA GLN A 160 4.96 -12.06 -3.04
C GLN A 160 5.00 -11.11 -1.83
N ASP A 161 5.16 -11.67 -0.64
CA ASP A 161 5.22 -10.93 0.62
C ASP A 161 6.29 -11.53 1.55
N GLN A 162 7.32 -10.75 1.88
CA GLN A 162 8.39 -11.19 2.78
C GLN A 162 7.86 -11.62 4.15
N LEU A 163 6.76 -11.02 4.63
CA LEU A 163 6.15 -11.41 5.90
C LEU A 163 5.48 -12.80 5.85
N LYS A 164 5.31 -13.35 4.65
CA LYS A 164 4.76 -14.70 4.42
C LYS A 164 5.85 -15.71 4.04
N ASN A 165 7.11 -15.36 4.29
CA ASN A 165 8.31 -16.14 3.98
C ASN A 165 8.68 -16.18 2.49
N ASP A 166 8.24 -15.19 1.69
CA ASP A 166 8.78 -14.99 0.35
C ASP A 166 10.13 -14.24 0.40
N ASN A 167 10.91 -14.32 -0.68
CA ASN A 167 12.24 -13.69 -0.74
C ASN A 167 12.16 -12.16 -0.86
N VAL A 168 11.14 -11.66 -1.57
CA VAL A 168 10.94 -10.24 -1.85
C VAL A 168 9.47 -9.89 -1.69
N THR A 169 9.19 -8.62 -1.40
CA THR A 169 7.82 -8.12 -1.52
C THR A 169 7.60 -7.70 -2.97
N GLU A 170 6.60 -8.28 -3.64
CA GLU A 170 6.27 -7.97 -5.03
C GLU A 170 4.82 -7.46 -5.13
N LEU A 171 4.67 -6.24 -5.64
CA LEU A 171 3.37 -5.66 -5.99
C LEU A 171 3.22 -5.65 -7.51
N ARG A 172 2.17 -6.31 -8.01
CA ARG A 172 1.79 -6.25 -9.41
C ARG A 172 0.87 -5.06 -9.64
N VAL A 173 1.16 -4.27 -10.67
CA VAL A 173 0.35 -3.13 -11.09
C VAL A 173 -0.09 -3.33 -12.53
N LYS A 174 -1.39 -3.20 -12.77
CA LYS A 174 -2.03 -3.33 -14.08
C LYS A 174 -2.80 -2.07 -14.42
N PHE A 175 -2.58 -1.55 -15.62
CA PHE A 175 -3.42 -0.53 -16.23
C PHE A 175 -4.76 -1.14 -16.66
N ILE A 176 -5.87 -0.52 -16.26
CA ILE A 176 -7.23 -0.98 -16.61
C ILE A 176 -7.80 -0.11 -17.72
N LYS A 177 -7.89 1.20 -17.49
CA LYS A 177 -8.36 2.18 -18.47
C LYS A 177 -7.97 3.59 -18.07
N ARG A 178 -8.02 4.51 -19.04
CA ARG A 178 -8.05 5.94 -18.74
C ARG A 178 -9.46 6.35 -18.37
N LEU A 179 -9.57 7.16 -17.33
CA LEU A 179 -10.83 7.77 -16.93
C LEU A 179 -11.09 8.97 -17.84
N GLU A 180 -12.30 9.04 -18.38
CA GLU A 180 -12.72 10.19 -19.17
C GLU A 180 -13.04 11.36 -18.23
N ASP A 181 -12.65 12.57 -18.62
CA ASP A 181 -13.15 13.77 -17.97
C ASP A 181 -14.66 13.81 -18.16
N ALA A 182 -15.42 13.71 -17.08
CA ALA A 182 -16.82 14.11 -17.10
C ALA A 182 -16.84 15.63 -17.26
N ILE A 183 -16.78 16.10 -18.51
CA ILE A 183 -17.08 17.50 -18.84
C ILE A 183 -18.54 17.69 -18.42
N PRO A 184 -18.86 18.51 -17.41
CA PRO A 184 -20.25 18.80 -17.11
C PRO A 184 -20.86 19.39 -18.39
N ALA A 185 -21.96 18.77 -18.83
CA ALA A 185 -22.68 19.24 -20.00
C ALA A 185 -23.22 20.65 -19.73
N GLY A 186 -22.58 21.67 -20.31
CA GLY A 186 -23.09 23.03 -20.39
C GLY A 186 -22.08 24.09 -19.98
N GLU A 187 -21.53 24.77 -20.98
CA GLU A 187 -21.61 26.23 -21.16
C GLU A 187 -21.09 26.54 -22.57
N ASP A 188 -22.02 26.51 -23.54
CA ASP A 188 -21.95 27.35 -24.75
C ASP A 188 -22.48 28.75 -24.39
#